data_AF-A2BJX8-F1
#
_entry.id   AF-A2BJX8-F1
#
_cell.length_a   1.000
_cell.length_b   1.000
_cell.length_c   1.000
_cell.angle_alpha   90.00
_cell.angle_beta   90.00
_cell.angle_gamma   90.00
#
_symmetry.space_group_name_H-M   'P 1'
#
loop_
_entity.id
_entity.type
_entity.pdbx_description
1 polymer ?
#
loop_
_entity_poly.entity_id
_entity_poly.type
_entity_poly.pdbx_seq_one_letter_code
_entity_poly.pdbx_strand_id
1 'polypeptide(L)'
;MSTAGLKGINAVGHLGWVEVKCRICARKLDVTLDIIYACSYCKDKYEAYFCPADARRLHYRCPFCGRELQPITPWIIQQRRRQM
;
A
#
# COMPACT_ATOMS: atom_id res chain seq x y z
N MET A 1 36.39 -18.25 24.73
CA MET A 1 34.99 -18.43 24.30
C MET A 1 34.43 -17.05 23.98
N SER A 2 34.35 -16.73 22.69
CA SER A 2 33.92 -15.42 22.22
C SER A 2 32.40 -15.33 22.23
N THR A 3 31.82 -14.61 23.19
CA THR A 3 30.42 -14.17 23.13
C THR A 3 30.36 -12.85 22.37
N ALA A 4 30.52 -12.92 21.04
CA ALA A 4 30.21 -11.80 20.17
C ALA A 4 28.68 -11.63 20.15
N GLY A 5 28.19 -10.69 20.96
CA GLY A 5 26.79 -10.33 21.05
C GLY A 5 26.23 -9.97 19.68
N LEU A 6 25.13 -10.65 19.33
CA LEU A 6 24.23 -10.33 18.23
C LEU A 6 23.72 -8.89 18.39
N LYS A 7 24.49 -7.91 17.89
CA LYS A 7 24.13 -6.50 17.96
C LYS A 7 23.37 -6.11 16.69
N GLY A 8 22.05 -6.35 16.72
CA GLY A 8 20.98 -5.66 15.99
C GLY A 8 21.03 -5.73 14.46
N ILE A 9 20.54 -6.77 13.78
CA ILE A 9 19.12 -7.14 13.52
C ILE A 9 18.27 -6.09 12.79
N ASN A 10 18.59 -4.80 12.80
CA ASN A 10 17.70 -3.79 12.22
C ASN A 10 18.46 -2.67 11.49
N ALA A 11 19.23 -3.00 10.46
CA ALA A 11 19.53 -2.03 9.41
C ALA A 11 18.27 -1.89 8.53
N VAL A 12 17.22 -1.24 9.07
CA VAL A 12 15.93 -1.00 8.41
C VAL A 12 16.11 0.14 7.40
N GLY A 13 16.85 -0.14 6.34
CA GLY A 13 17.43 0.90 5.50
C GLY A 13 17.58 0.55 4.04
N HIS A 14 16.66 -0.22 3.44
CA HIS A 14 16.57 -0.35 1.98
C HIS A 14 15.11 -0.40 1.53
N LEU A 15 14.55 0.78 1.21
CA LEU A 15 13.34 1.03 0.40
C LEU A 15 12.32 -0.12 0.44
N GLY A 16 11.59 -0.21 1.55
CA GLY A 16 10.61 -1.27 1.78
C GLY A 16 9.69 -1.43 0.57
N TRP A 17 9.71 -2.63 0.00
CA TRP A 17 8.71 -3.12 -0.92
C TRP A 17 7.39 -3.07 -0.14
N VAL A 18 6.61 -2.00 -0.35
CA VAL A 18 5.33 -1.81 0.35
C VAL A 18 4.31 -2.70 -0.35
N GLU A 19 4.48 -4.02 -0.18
CA GLU A 19 3.50 -5.00 -0.62
C GLU A 19 2.27 -4.88 0.29
N VAL A 20 1.13 -4.50 -0.28
CA VAL A 20 -0.16 -4.49 0.41
C VAL A 20 -1.02 -5.63 -0.11
N LYS A 21 -1.99 -6.08 0.69
CA LYS A 21 -2.93 -7.11 0.26
C LYS A 21 -4.26 -6.47 -0.11
N CYS A 22 -4.85 -6.92 -1.22
CA CYS A 22 -6.23 -6.58 -1.51
C CYS A 22 -7.14 -7.18 -0.45
N ARG A 23 -8.00 -6.36 0.17
CA ARG A 23 -8.87 -6.83 1.26
C ARG A 23 -9.91 -7.88 0.84
N ILE A 24 -10.25 -7.92 -0.46
CA ILE A 24 -11.28 -8.81 -1.03
C ILE A 24 -10.65 -10.10 -1.54
N CYS A 25 -9.75 -10.03 -2.51
CA CYS A 25 -9.15 -11.22 -3.12
C CYS A 25 -7.85 -11.70 -2.45
N ALA A 26 -7.37 -11.02 -1.42
CA ALA A 26 -6.11 -11.30 -0.71
C ALA A 26 -4.84 -11.32 -1.59
N ARG A 27 -4.93 -10.85 -2.84
CA ARG A 27 -3.79 -10.72 -3.75
C ARG A 27 -2.78 -9.71 -3.20
N LYS A 28 -1.50 -10.06 -3.25
CA LYS A 28 -0.39 -9.14 -2.97
C LYS A 28 -0.27 -8.13 -4.11
N LEU A 29 -0.13 -6.86 -3.77
CA LEU A 29 -0.04 -5.72 -4.68
C LEU A 29 1.18 -4.90 -4.29
N ASP A 30 2.02 -4.55 -5.26
CA ASP A 30 3.18 -3.70 -5.03
C ASP A 30 2.80 -2.22 -5.21
N VAL A 31 2.80 -1.43 -4.14
CA VAL A 31 2.40 0.00 -4.18
C VAL A 31 3.28 0.83 -5.14
N THR A 32 4.50 0.36 -5.41
CA THR A 32 5.48 1.02 -6.28
C THR A 32 5.33 0.69 -7.76
N LEU A 33 4.65 -0.40 -8.11
CA LEU A 33 4.57 -0.90 -9.49
C LEU A 33 3.11 -1.01 -9.97
N ASP A 34 2.22 -1.43 -9.09
CA ASP A 34 0.83 -1.68 -9.40
C ASP A 34 -0.05 -0.45 -9.23
N ILE A 35 -1.16 -0.44 -9.97
CA ILE A 35 -2.26 0.50 -9.75
C ILE A 35 -3.10 -0.03 -8.60
N ILE A 36 -3.06 0.64 -7.46
CA ILE A 36 -3.79 0.25 -6.26
C ILE A 36 -4.86 1.30 -5.95
N TYR A 37 -6.02 0.88 -5.46
CA TYR A 37 -7.06 1.78 -5.00
C TYR A 37 -7.16 1.70 -3.48
N ALA A 38 -7.22 2.84 -2.80
CA ALA A 38 -7.36 2.87 -1.35
C ALA A 38 -8.40 3.88 -0.89
N CYS A 39 -9.01 3.60 0.26
CA CYS A 39 -9.86 4.56 0.95
C CYS A 39 -9.02 5.41 1.91
N SER A 40 -9.08 6.74 1.79
CA SER A 40 -8.33 7.66 2.65
C SER A 40 -8.68 7.57 4.14
N TYR A 41 -9.89 7.11 4.48
CA TYR A 41 -10.37 6.98 5.86
C TYR A 41 -10.23 5.56 6.42
N CYS A 42 -10.45 4.55 5.59
CA CYS A 42 -10.48 3.16 6.03
C CYS A 42 -9.13 2.46 5.89
N LYS A 43 -8.15 3.03 5.16
CA LYS A 43 -6.83 2.44 5.00
C LYS A 43 -6.11 2.20 6.33
N ASP A 44 -6.23 3.13 7.29
CA ASP A 44 -5.47 3.06 8.54
C ASP A 44 -6.09 2.07 9.54
N LYS A 45 -7.42 1.83 9.44
CA LYS A 45 -8.15 0.94 10.36
C LYS A 45 -8.31 -0.49 9.82
N TYR A 46 -8.50 -0.64 8.51
CA TYR A 46 -8.87 -1.92 7.89
C TYR A 46 -7.91 -2.36 6.79
N GLU A 47 -6.80 -1.64 6.58
CA GLU A 47 -5.87 -1.88 5.48
C GLU A 47 -6.63 -1.97 4.15
N ALA A 48 -7.55 -1.03 3.95
CA ALA A 48 -8.51 -1.02 2.85
C ALA A 48 -7.85 -0.65 1.50
N TYR A 49 -7.03 -1.56 1.00
CA TYR A 49 -6.42 -1.56 -0.33
C TYR A 49 -7.16 -2.52 -1.25
N PHE A 50 -7.32 -2.13 -2.50
CA PHE A 50 -8.08 -2.85 -3.50
C PHE A 50 -7.30 -2.93 -4.81
N CYS A 51 -7.31 -4.11 -5.40
CA CYS A 51 -6.79 -4.32 -6.75
C CYS A 51 -7.72 -3.64 -7.78
N PRO A 52 -7.24 -3.34 -9.00
CA PRO A 52 -8.04 -2.65 -10.00
C PRO A 52 -9.27 -3.45 -10.46
N ALA A 53 -9.24 -4.78 -10.34
CA ALA A 53 -10.39 -5.63 -10.67
C ALA A 53 -11.51 -5.51 -9.62
N ASP A 54 -11.16 -5.58 -8.33
CA ASP A 54 -12.14 -5.46 -7.25
C ASP A 54 -12.61 -4.02 -7.05
N ALA A 55 -11.74 -3.03 -7.29
CA ALA A 55 -12.15 -1.63 -7.33
C ALA A 55 -13.23 -1.37 -8.39
N ARG A 56 -13.09 -1.98 -9.58
CA ARG A 56 -14.13 -1.92 -10.64
C ARG A 56 -15.43 -2.59 -10.21
N ARG A 57 -15.35 -3.78 -9.59
CA ARG A 57 -16.54 -4.49 -9.07
C ARG A 57 -17.29 -3.69 -8.01
N LEU A 58 -16.55 -2.94 -7.20
CA LEU A 58 -17.11 -2.06 -6.18
C LEU A 58 -17.54 -0.69 -6.74
N HIS A 59 -17.48 -0.47 -8.05
CA HIS A 59 -17.75 0.83 -8.68
C HIS A 59 -16.93 1.97 -8.05
N TYR A 60 -15.68 1.69 -7.67
CA TYR A 60 -14.79 2.60 -6.98
C TYR A 60 -15.34 3.14 -5.66
N ARG A 61 -16.19 2.39 -4.96
CA ARG A 61 -16.69 2.73 -3.63
C ARG A 61 -16.15 1.81 -2.55
N CYS A 62 -15.78 2.38 -1.42
CA CYS A 62 -15.30 1.66 -0.27
C CYS A 62 -16.45 0.85 0.35
N PRO A 63 -16.31 -0.48 0.53
CA PRO A 63 -17.35 -1.31 1.11
C PRO A 63 -17.61 -1.02 2.61
N PHE A 64 -16.67 -0.35 3.28
CA PHE A 64 -16.77 -0.05 4.71
C PHE A 64 -17.47 1.28 5.01
N CYS A 65 -17.24 2.30 4.19
CA CYS A 65 -17.74 3.66 4.46
C CYS A 65 -18.51 4.29 3.30
N GLY A 66 -18.64 3.60 2.16
CA GLY A 66 -19.35 4.08 0.96
C GLY A 66 -18.66 5.19 0.18
N ARG A 67 -17.54 5.74 0.68
CA ARG A 67 -16.78 6.81 0.01
C ARG A 67 -16.03 6.32 -1.21
N GLU A 68 -15.70 7.22 -2.12
CA GLU A 68 -14.94 6.91 -3.33
C GLU A 68 -13.49 6.47 -3.00
N LEU A 69 -13.01 5.48 -3.75
CA LEU A 69 -11.65 4.96 -3.69
C LEU A 69 -10.74 5.85 -4.53
N GLN A 70 -9.58 6.20 -3.97
CA GLN A 70 -8.57 7.01 -4.64
C GLN A 70 -7.49 6.08 -5.23
N PRO A 71 -7.08 6.28 -6.50
CA PRO A 71 -5.95 5.55 -7.05
C PRO A 71 -4.65 6.03 -6.40
N ILE A 72 -3.91 5.09 -5.82
CA ILE A 72 -2.52 5.23 -5.43
C ILE A 72 -1.70 4.66 -6.59
N THR A 73 -1.10 5.54 -7.37
CA THR A 73 -0.18 5.16 -8.43
C THR A 73 1.21 5.72 -8.14
N PRO A 74 2.28 4.99 -8.50
CA PRO A 74 3.65 5.38 -8.19
C PRO A 74 4.06 6.71 -8.85
N TRP A 75 3.54 7.02 -10.03
CA TRP A 75 3.87 8.27 -10.74
C TRP A 75 3.29 9.54 -10.11
N ILE A 76 2.17 9.45 -9.37
CA ILE A 76 1.59 10.59 -8.64
C ILE A 76 2.52 11.04 -7.50
N ILE A 77 3.24 10.10 -6.87
CA ILE A 77 4.23 10.41 -5.83
C ILE A 77 5.48 11.06 -6.46
N GLN A 78 5.88 10.59 -7.65
CA GLN A 78 7.12 11.02 -8.31
C GLN A 78 7.02 12.44 -8.89
N GLN A 79 5.85 12.88 -9.37
CA GLN A 79 5.67 14.25 -9.86
C GLN A 79 5.68 15.31 -8.75
N ARG A 80 5.19 15.01 -7.53
CA ARG A 80 5.27 15.96 -6.41
C ARG A 80 6.69 16.21 -5.90
N ARG A 81 7.61 15.24 -6.08
CA ARG A 81 9.02 15.41 -5.67
C ARG A 81 9.86 16.23 -6.64
N ARG A 82 9.37 16.52 -7.85
CA ARG A 82 10.11 17.25 -8.89
C ARG A 82 9.84 18.76 -8.91
N GLN A 83 9.00 19.29 -8.02
CA GLN A 83 8.67 20.72 -7.91
C GLN A 83 9.30 21.41 -6.69
N MET A 84 10.36 20.84 -6.12
CA MET A 84 11.16 21.48 -5.06
C MET A 84 12.63 21.52 -5.47
#